data_AF-A0A1C7N1I9-F1
#
_entry.id   AF-A0A1C7N1I9-F1
#
_cell.length_a   1.000
_cell.length_b   1.000
_cell.length_c   1.000
_cell.angle_alpha   90.00
_cell.angle_beta   90.00
_cell.angle_gamma   90.00
#
_symmetry.space_group_name_H-M   'P 1'
#
loop_
_entity.id
_entity.type
_entity.pdbx_description
1 polymer ?
#
loop_
_entity_poly.entity_id
_entity_poly.type
_entity_poly.pdbx_seq_one_letter_code
_entity_poly.pdbx_strand_id
1 'polypeptide(L)'
;DLTKRAGELSSEELERIVTILQNPAQYKIPNWFLNRQKDIVDGKSSQVISNVLDTKFREDLERLKKIRNHRGLRHYWGVRVRGQHTKTTGRRGRTVGVSKKK
;
A
#
# COMPACT_ATOMS: atom_id res chain seq x y z
N ASP A 1 1.92 12.60 26.25
CA ASP A 1 0.60 13.18 26.55
C ASP A 1 -0.13 13.35 25.23
N LEU A 2 -1.34 12.81 25.12
CA LEU A 2 -2.15 12.85 23.89
C LEU A 2 -2.79 14.22 23.66
N THR A 3 -2.80 15.09 24.67
CA THR A 3 -3.43 16.42 24.59
C THR A 3 -2.50 17.51 24.06
N LYS A 4 -1.18 17.27 24.07
CA LYS A 4 -0.16 18.17 23.50
C LYS A 4 -0.35 18.35 21.99
N ARG A 5 -0.13 19.57 21.48
CA ARG A 5 -0.16 19.84 20.02
C ARG A 5 1.14 19.38 19.37
N ALA A 6 1.08 19.02 18.08
CA ALA A 6 2.25 18.53 17.34
C ALA A 6 3.43 19.53 17.30
N GLY A 7 3.14 20.84 17.36
CA GLY A 7 4.17 21.89 17.41
C GLY A 7 4.81 22.10 18.79
N GLU A 8 4.27 21.49 19.85
CA GLU A 8 4.78 21.58 21.22
C GLU A 8 5.74 20.42 21.55
N LEU A 9 5.98 19.52 20.60
CA LEU A 9 6.87 18.39 20.76
C LEU A 9 8.33 18.86 20.73
N SER A 10 9.12 18.36 21.69
CA SER A 10 10.58 18.59 21.66
C SER A 10 11.24 17.73 20.58
N SER A 11 12.45 18.11 20.15
CA SER A 11 13.26 17.30 19.23
C SER A 11 13.50 15.88 19.75
N GLU A 12 13.74 15.74 21.06
CA GLU A 12 13.93 14.44 21.72
C GLU A 12 12.66 13.58 21.70
N GLU A 13 11.46 14.18 21.83
CA GLU A 13 10.19 13.46 21.68
C GLU A 13 10.00 12.99 20.23
N LEU A 14 10.37 13.83 19.24
CA LEU A 14 10.28 13.48 17.83
C LEU A 14 11.23 12.33 17.45
N GLU A 15 12.49 12.37 17.88
CA GLU A 15 13.46 11.30 17.63
C GLU A 15 13.01 9.97 18.25
N ARG A 16 12.42 10.01 19.45
CA ARG A 16 11.82 8.83 20.08
C ARG A 16 10.66 8.26 19.25
N ILE A 17 9.80 9.11 18.68
CA ILE A 17 8.71 8.64 17.81
C ILE A 17 9.27 8.00 16.54
N VAL A 18 10.26 8.62 15.91
CA VAL A 18 10.87 8.10 14.68
C VAL A 18 11.54 6.75 14.92
N THR A 19 12.26 6.59 16.02
CA THR A 19 12.91 5.32 16.38
C THR A 19 11.90 4.20 16.68
N ILE A 20 10.80 4.50 17.38
CA ILE A 20 9.70 3.56 17.61
C ILE A 20 9.06 3.14 16.29
N LEU A 21 8.82 4.08 15.38
CA LEU A 21 8.23 3.80 14.07
C LEU A 21 9.13 2.92 13.20
N GLN A 22 10.45 3.13 13.24
CA GLN A 22 11.41 2.32 12.50
C GLN A 22 11.54 0.90 13.06
N ASN A 23 11.50 0.75 14.40
CA ASN A 23 11.73 -0.54 15.07
C ASN A 23 10.61 -0.92 16.06
N PRO A 24 9.35 -1.07 15.62
CA PRO A 24 8.20 -1.25 16.52
C PRO A 24 8.27 -2.53 17.37
N ALA A 25 8.91 -3.58 16.85
CA ALA A 25 9.06 -4.85 17.56
C ALA A 25 9.92 -4.72 18.85
N GLN A 26 10.88 -3.79 18.88
CA GLN A 26 11.71 -3.55 20.06
C GLN A 26 10.93 -2.87 21.19
N TYR A 27 9.86 -2.14 20.86
CA TYR A 27 9.01 -1.41 21.81
C TYR A 27 7.74 -2.17 22.19
N LYS A 28 7.78 -3.51 22.12
CA LYS A 28 6.68 -4.41 22.51
C LYS A 28 5.37 -4.22 21.73
N ILE A 29 5.42 -3.66 20.51
CA ILE A 29 4.25 -3.59 19.63
C ILE A 29 3.97 -4.99 19.08
N PRO A 30 2.74 -5.52 19.20
CA PRO A 30 2.42 -6.87 18.71
C PRO A 30 2.54 -7.03 17.20
N ASN A 31 2.97 -8.21 16.74
CA ASN A 31 3.13 -8.50 15.31
C ASN A 31 1.85 -8.32 14.49
N TRP A 32 0.67 -8.61 15.06
CA TRP A 32 -0.61 -8.46 14.37
C TRP A 32 -0.96 -7.01 14.02
N PHE A 33 -0.28 -6.03 14.64
CA PHE A 33 -0.47 -4.60 14.39
C PHE A 33 0.36 -4.10 13.19
N LEU A 34 1.41 -4.82 12.80
CA LEU A 34 2.33 -4.40 11.75
C LEU A 34 1.68 -4.50 10.36
N ASN A 35 2.00 -3.56 9.46
CA ASN A 35 1.39 -3.48 8.13
C ASN A 35 1.88 -4.54 7.14
N ARG A 36 3.09 -5.08 7.32
CA ARG A 36 3.66 -6.14 6.48
C ARG A 36 4.14 -7.29 7.34
N GLN A 37 3.27 -8.27 7.53
CA GLN A 37 3.52 -9.47 8.32
C GLN A 37 3.96 -10.63 7.42
N LYS A 38 4.90 -11.45 7.90
CA LYS A 38 5.42 -12.64 7.21
C LYS A 38 5.70 -12.35 5.73
N ASP A 39 6.61 -11.42 5.48
CA ASP A 39 6.97 -11.06 4.11
C ASP A 39 7.39 -12.29 3.30
N ILE A 40 7.06 -12.30 2.02
CA ILE A 40 7.22 -13.49 1.18
C ILE A 40 8.70 -13.73 0.82
N VAL A 41 9.55 -12.71 0.89
CA VAL A 41 10.98 -12.83 0.57
C VAL A 41 11.78 -13.17 1.81
N ASP A 42 11.62 -12.42 2.90
CA ASP A 42 12.45 -12.56 4.10
C ASP A 42 11.76 -13.25 5.28
N GLY A 43 10.44 -13.46 5.23
CA GLY A 43 9.65 -14.10 6.29
C GLY A 43 9.43 -13.24 7.53
N LYS A 44 10.00 -12.03 7.59
CA LYS A 44 9.94 -11.16 8.77
C LYS A 44 8.65 -10.35 8.79
N SER A 45 8.28 -9.88 9.98
CA SER A 45 7.18 -8.93 10.16
C SER A 45 7.78 -7.55 10.44
N SER A 46 7.40 -6.56 9.64
CA SER A 46 7.94 -5.21 9.71
C SER A 46 6.85 -4.16 9.50
N GLN A 47 7.11 -2.95 10.00
CA GLN A 47 6.34 -1.77 9.66
C GLN A 47 7.08 -1.00 8.57
N VAL A 48 6.52 -0.97 7.37
CA VAL A 48 7.12 -0.27 6.22
C VAL A 48 6.54 1.13 6.10
N ILE A 49 7.37 2.15 5.90
CA ILE A 49 7.00 3.57 5.92
C ILE A 49 7.48 4.28 4.64
N SER A 50 6.71 5.28 4.18
CA SER A 50 7.09 6.21 3.10
C SER A 50 7.50 5.47 1.80
N ASN A 51 8.60 5.88 1.17
CA ASN A 51 9.08 5.37 -0.11
C ASN A 51 9.31 3.84 -0.14
N VAL A 52 9.64 3.25 1.01
CA VAL A 52 9.85 1.79 1.10
C VAL A 52 8.53 1.06 0.90
N LEU A 53 7.41 1.65 1.35
CA LEU A 53 6.07 1.06 1.19
C LEU A 53 5.70 1.00 -0.30
N ASP A 54 5.92 2.09 -1.02
CA ASP A 54 5.64 2.17 -2.45
C ASP A 54 6.53 1.23 -3.25
N THR A 55 7.80 1.12 -2.87
CA THR A 55 8.74 0.18 -3.49
C THR A 55 8.28 -1.26 -3.28
N LYS A 56 7.91 -1.64 -2.05
CA LYS A 56 7.39 -2.99 -1.76
C LYS A 56 6.10 -3.29 -2.50
N PHE A 57 5.18 -2.32 -2.58
CA PHE A 57 3.95 -2.48 -3.34
C PHE A 57 4.20 -2.70 -4.84
N ARG A 58 5.16 -1.95 -5.42
CA ARG A 58 5.58 -2.13 -6.81
C ARG A 58 6.21 -3.51 -7.05
N GLU A 59 7.13 -3.93 -6.19
CA GLU A 59 7.76 -5.25 -6.25
C GLU A 59 6.72 -6.39 -6.21
N ASP A 60 5.75 -6.30 -5.30
CA ASP A 60 4.67 -7.30 -5.19
C ASP A 60 3.84 -7.40 -6.48
N LEU A 61 3.52 -6.26 -7.11
CA LEU A 61 2.78 -6.22 -8.38
C LEU A 61 3.61 -6.77 -9.54
N GLU A 62 4.88 -6.39 -9.66
CA GLU A 62 5.76 -6.88 -10.73
C GLU A 62 6.00 -8.39 -10.62
N ARG A 63 6.15 -8.91 -9.39
CA ARG A 63 6.21 -10.36 -9.18
C ARG A 63 4.95 -11.07 -9.69
N LEU A 64 3.76 -10.55 -9.37
CA LEU A 64 2.49 -11.14 -9.83
C LEU A 64 2.34 -11.09 -11.35
N LYS A 65 2.82 -10.02 -12.00
CA LYS A 65 2.86 -9.89 -13.46
C LYS A 65 3.81 -10.91 -14.08
N LYS A 66 5.03 -11.05 -13.53
CA LYS A 66 6.07 -11.97 -14.03
C LYS A 66 5.61 -13.42 -14.05
N ILE A 67 4.91 -13.88 -13.01
CA ILE A 67 4.37 -15.24 -12.93
C ILE A 67 3.05 -15.43 -13.71
N ARG A 68 2.55 -14.39 -14.40
CA ARG A 68 1.28 -14.37 -15.12
C ARG A 68 0.06 -14.78 -14.28
N ASN A 69 0.06 -14.43 -12.99
CA ASN A 69 -1.10 -14.66 -12.13
C ASN A 69 -2.27 -13.77 -12.58
N HIS A 70 -3.51 -14.28 -12.54
CA HIS A 70 -4.71 -13.52 -12.90
C HIS A 70 -4.80 -12.14 -12.23
N ARG A 71 -4.46 -12.04 -10.93
CA ARG A 71 -4.42 -10.74 -10.22
C ARG A 71 -3.37 -9.79 -10.83
N GLY A 72 -2.19 -10.29 -11.17
CA GLY A 72 -1.12 -9.53 -11.80
C GLY A 72 -1.47 -9.06 -13.21
N LEU A 73 -2.07 -9.93 -14.03
CA LEU A 73 -2.55 -9.59 -15.37
C LEU A 73 -3.63 -8.52 -15.32
N ARG A 74 -4.58 -8.62 -14.37
CA ARG A 74 -5.59 -7.58 -14.17
C ARG A 74 -5.01 -6.23 -13.77
N HIS A 75 -4.00 -6.23 -12.89
CA HIS A 75 -3.26 -5.00 -12.57
C HIS A 75 -2.53 -4.43 -13.79
N TYR A 76 -1.94 -5.28 -14.63
CA TYR A 76 -1.29 -4.85 -15.88
C TYR A 76 -2.29 -4.21 -16.86
N TRP A 77 -3.50 -4.76 -17.00
CA TRP A 77 -4.55 -4.20 -17.86
C TRP A 77 -5.33 -3.03 -17.23
N GLY A 78 -5.05 -2.65 -15.98
CA GLY A 78 -5.76 -1.57 -15.29
C GLY A 78 -7.21 -1.89 -14.92
N VAL A 79 -7.58 -3.17 -14.80
CA VAL A 79 -8.93 -3.61 -14.46
C VAL A 79 -9.05 -3.99 -12.97
N ARG A 80 -10.25 -3.84 -12.40
CA ARG A 80 -10.53 -4.08 -10.96
C ARG A 80 -10.15 -5.50 -10.51
N VAL A 81 -9.38 -5.67 -9.43
CA VAL A 81 -8.81 -6.99 -9.07
C VAL A 81 -9.61 -7.81 -8.07
N ARG A 82 -10.57 -7.20 -7.36
CA ARG A 82 -11.31 -7.82 -6.23
C ARG A 82 -12.64 -8.48 -6.61
N GLY A 83 -12.79 -8.94 -7.86
CA GLY A 83 -14.02 -9.61 -8.32
C GLY A 83 -15.20 -8.66 -8.61
N GLN A 84 -14.96 -7.36 -8.67
CA GLN A 84 -16.00 -6.36 -8.94
C GLN A 84 -16.48 -6.46 -10.39
N HIS A 85 -17.80 -6.38 -10.62
CA HIS A 85 -18.37 -6.35 -11.96
C HIS A 85 -18.08 -5.02 -12.69
N THR A 86 -17.43 -5.11 -13.86
CA THR A 86 -17.02 -3.96 -14.68
C THR A 86 -17.97 -3.65 -15.84
N LYS A 87 -19.13 -4.31 -15.94
CA LYS A 87 -20.10 -4.09 -17.04
C LYS A 87 -20.60 -2.64 -17.04
N THR A 88 -21.06 -2.16 -15.89
CA THR A 88 -21.68 -0.85 -15.68
C THR A 88 -20.80 0.13 -14.88
N THR A 89 -19.85 -0.37 -14.09
CA THR A 89 -19.01 0.46 -13.21
C THR A 89 -17.60 0.67 -13.76
N GLY A 90 -16.90 1.72 -13.29
CA GLY A 90 -15.55 2.04 -13.76
C GLY A 90 -15.49 2.77 -15.11
N ARG A 91 -16.65 3.15 -15.66
CA ARG A 91 -16.76 4.08 -16.77
C ARG A 91 -16.65 5.50 -16.21
N ARG A 92 -15.57 6.21 -16.56
CA ARG A 92 -15.37 7.64 -16.28
C ARG A 92 -14.97 8.32 -17.59
N GLY A 93 -15.45 9.53 -17.82
CA GLY A 93 -15.30 10.27 -19.09
C GLY A 93 -16.64 10.53 -19.77
N ARG A 94 -16.61 11.24 -20.91
CA ARG A 94 -17.81 11.62 -21.66
C ARG A 94 -18.42 10.40 -22.34
N THR A 95 -19.71 10.15 -22.14
CA THR A 95 -20.43 9.07 -22.81
C THR A 95 -20.48 9.34 -24.32
N VAL A 96 -20.00 8.40 -25.13
CA VAL A 96 -20.08 8.51 -26.59
C VAL A 96 -21.46 8.03 -27.02
N GLY A 97 -22.34 8.95 -27.43
CA GLY A 97 -23.70 8.62 -27.87
C GLY A 97 -23.76 8.07 -29.30
N VAL A 98 -23.10 8.76 -30.24
CA VAL A 98 -23.03 8.35 -31.65
C VAL A 98 -21.62 8.60 -32.16
N SER A 99 -20.91 7.57 -32.61
CA SER A 99 -19.66 7.74 -33.34
C SER A 99 -19.97 7.91 -34.83
N LYS A 100 -19.88 9.13 -35.36
CA LYS A 100 -19.85 9.31 -36.81
C LYS A 100 -18.46 8.94 -37.30
N LYS A 101 -18.37 8.04 -38.30
CA LYS A 101 -17.15 7.90 -39.09
C LYS A 101 -16.89 9.23 -39.78
N LYS A 102 -15.62 9.66 -39.74
CA LYS A 102 -15.16 10.77 -40.56
C LYS A 102 -15.08 10.30 -42.01
#